data_AF-A0A7W0LGF5-F1
#
_entry.id   AF-A0A7W0LGF5-F1
#
_cell.length_a   1.000
_cell.length_b   1.000
_cell.length_c   1.000
_cell.angle_alpha   90.00
_cell.angle_beta   90.00
_cell.angle_gamma   90.00
#
_symmetry.space_group_name_H-M   'P 1'
#
loop_
_entity.id
_entity.type
_entity.pdbx_description
1 polymer ?
#
loop_
_entity_poly.entity_id
_entity_poly.type
_entity_poly.pdbx_seq_one_letter_code
_entity_poly.pdbx_strand_id
1 'polypeptide(L)'
;ARPVADVAARTGASPEEVLAVLGRVRQTLFDVRKGRPRPYLDDKILTAWNGLMVAAFARAARVLPTSVDAPRYRQAAETAASFMRTELWQASSRTLLRRYREGDAAIEAYAEDYAYLIWGLLELFQATGGVEWLEWAIDLQSRQDGLFWDDKGGAWFSTTGQDPTVLLRLKEDYDGAEPAASSVSALNVLTLAHLTGDAGHRDKAERTLARFGARMGAAARVVPMMMCALSTWHAPVMQIVVVGSRAEALEAEIASHYLPFAVQVPVGPDTNQESLRHLLPFVDGMTAYGDGAVYVCRDFTCRQPVGTREALRQELA
;
A
#
# COMPACT_ATOMS: atom_id res chain seq x y z
N ALA A 1 4.22 12.31 32.90
CA ALA A 1 2.99 12.16 33.72
C ALA A 1 3.29 11.19 34.86
N ARG A 2 2.64 11.32 36.03
CA ARG A 2 2.82 10.36 37.14
C ARG A 2 1.89 9.14 36.95
N PRO A 3 2.34 7.91 37.23
CA PRO A 3 1.49 6.72 37.23
C PRO A 3 0.28 6.83 38.16
N VAL A 4 -0.80 6.11 37.85
CA VAL A 4 -2.03 6.05 38.68
C VAL A 4 -1.70 5.55 40.10
N ALA A 5 -0.80 4.57 40.22
CA ALA A 5 -0.36 4.02 41.50
C ALA A 5 0.30 5.09 42.40
N ASP A 6 1.13 5.96 41.84
CA ASP A 6 1.79 7.04 42.58
C ASP A 6 0.79 8.11 43.06
N VAL A 7 -0.25 8.35 42.27
CA VAL A 7 -1.31 9.29 42.65
C VAL A 7 -2.15 8.68 43.78
N ALA A 8 -2.55 7.42 43.64
CA ALA A 8 -3.27 6.66 44.66
C ALA A 8 -2.53 6.66 46.01
N ALA A 9 -1.23 6.32 46.00
CA ALA A 9 -0.40 6.32 47.20
C ALA A 9 -0.28 7.70 47.87
N ARG A 10 -0.25 8.78 47.09
CA ARG A 10 -0.15 10.16 47.62
C ARG A 10 -1.48 10.71 48.13
N THR A 11 -2.59 10.29 47.57
CA THR A 11 -3.93 10.79 47.94
C THR A 11 -4.64 9.89 48.95
N GLY A 12 -4.10 8.71 49.24
CA GLY A 12 -4.76 7.71 50.09
C GLY A 12 -6.00 7.08 49.45
N ALA A 13 -6.17 7.24 48.13
CA ALA A 13 -7.29 6.72 47.37
C ALA A 13 -6.90 5.43 46.65
N SER A 14 -7.87 4.60 46.26
CA SER A 14 -7.60 3.42 45.43
C SER A 14 -7.27 3.81 43.98
N PRO A 15 -6.54 2.97 43.22
CA PRO A 15 -6.33 3.20 41.79
C PRO A 15 -7.63 3.37 40.98
N GLU A 16 -8.69 2.66 41.37
CA GLU A 16 -10.01 2.74 40.75
C GLU A 16 -10.68 4.10 40.99
N GLU A 17 -10.59 4.62 42.21
CA GLU A 17 -11.10 5.96 42.56
C GLU A 17 -10.37 7.04 41.79
N VAL A 18 -9.04 6.94 41.67
CA VAL A 18 -8.22 7.86 40.86
C VAL A 18 -8.65 7.82 39.39
N LEU A 19 -8.84 6.64 38.82
CA LEU A 19 -9.31 6.49 37.43
C LEU A 19 -10.73 7.06 37.25
N ALA A 20 -11.64 6.85 38.19
CA ALA A 20 -12.99 7.37 38.16
C ALA A 20 -13.01 8.91 38.20
N VAL A 21 -12.18 9.52 39.06
CA VAL A 21 -11.98 10.98 39.10
C VAL A 21 -11.43 11.48 37.77
N LEU A 22 -10.39 10.84 37.23
CA LEU A 22 -9.79 11.22 35.95
C LEU A 22 -10.80 11.12 34.79
N GLY A 23 -11.65 10.09 34.80
CA GLY A 23 -12.75 9.93 33.84
C GLY A 23 -13.74 11.08 33.90
N ARG A 24 -14.21 11.45 35.10
CA ARG A 24 -15.10 12.60 35.30
C ARG A 24 -14.46 13.91 34.85
N VAL A 25 -13.21 14.16 35.25
CA VAL A 25 -12.46 15.36 34.84
C VAL A 25 -12.30 15.42 33.32
N ARG A 26 -11.95 14.30 32.67
CA ARG A 26 -11.85 14.22 31.21
C ARG A 26 -13.18 14.56 30.54
N GLN A 27 -14.30 14.04 31.05
CA GLN A 27 -15.63 14.33 30.54
C GLN A 27 -15.99 15.81 30.70
N THR A 28 -15.81 16.38 31.89
CA THR A 28 -16.05 17.82 32.14
C THR A 28 -15.21 18.70 31.21
N LEU A 29 -13.91 18.38 31.05
CA LEU A 29 -13.04 19.11 30.12
C LEU A 29 -13.45 18.92 28.66
N PHE A 30 -13.92 17.73 28.28
CA PHE A 30 -14.43 17.43 26.94
C PHE A 30 -15.69 18.26 26.63
N ASP A 31 -16.65 18.32 27.56
CA ASP A 31 -17.89 19.07 27.39
C ASP A 31 -17.63 20.57 27.22
N VAL A 32 -16.70 21.13 28.01
CA VAL A 32 -16.25 22.52 27.85
C VAL A 32 -15.54 22.74 26.51
N ARG A 33 -14.67 21.80 26.06
CA ARG A 33 -14.00 21.90 24.76
C ARG A 33 -14.97 21.82 23.59
N LYS A 34 -16.05 21.05 23.70
CA LYS A 34 -17.09 20.89 22.68
C LYS A 34 -17.78 22.22 22.34
N GLY A 35 -17.83 23.16 23.29
CA GLY A 35 -18.39 24.50 23.09
C GLY A 35 -17.45 25.50 22.40
N ARG A 36 -16.17 25.15 22.17
CA ARG A 36 -15.24 26.03 21.44
C ARG A 36 -15.60 26.06 19.96
N PRO A 37 -15.49 27.21 19.27
CA PRO A 37 -15.54 27.24 17.81
C PRO A 37 -14.57 26.21 17.25
N ARG A 38 -15.07 25.29 16.43
CA ARG A 38 -14.21 24.28 15.79
C ARG A 38 -13.28 25.00 14.81
N PRO A 39 -11.99 24.61 14.72
CA PRO A 39 -11.18 25.00 13.58
C PRO A 39 -11.91 24.62 12.28
N TYR A 40 -11.68 25.38 11.21
CA TYR A 40 -12.17 24.99 9.89
C TYR A 40 -11.70 23.56 9.58
N LEU A 41 -12.63 22.74 9.10
CA LEU A 41 -12.30 21.41 8.61
C LEU A 41 -11.69 21.58 7.23
N ASP A 42 -10.48 21.07 7.07
CA ASP A 42 -9.91 20.85 5.76
C ASP A 42 -10.58 19.60 5.17
N ASP A 43 -11.58 19.81 4.33
CA ASP A 43 -12.45 18.79 3.74
C ASP A 43 -12.01 18.37 2.33
N LYS A 44 -10.80 18.77 1.92
CA LYS A 44 -10.23 18.35 0.63
C LYS A 44 -9.87 16.86 0.66
N ILE A 45 -10.16 16.19 -0.44
CA ILE A 45 -9.73 14.82 -0.71
C ILE A 45 -8.39 14.92 -1.46
N LEU A 46 -7.32 14.41 -0.85
CA LEU A 46 -5.99 14.39 -1.46
C LEU A 46 -5.63 13.01 -1.99
N THR A 47 -5.11 12.95 -3.21
CA THR A 47 -4.73 11.70 -3.88
C THR A 47 -3.69 10.93 -3.09
N ALA A 48 -2.60 11.57 -2.66
CA ALA A 48 -1.58 10.94 -1.82
C ALA A 48 -2.18 10.24 -0.59
N TRP A 49 -2.91 10.97 0.26
CA TRP A 49 -3.44 10.43 1.51
C TRP A 49 -4.49 9.33 1.28
N ASN A 50 -5.31 9.44 0.23
CA ASN A 50 -6.25 8.39 -0.13
C ASN A 50 -5.54 7.17 -0.70
N GLY A 51 -4.42 7.32 -1.42
CA GLY A 51 -3.56 6.22 -1.84
C GLY A 51 -3.04 5.39 -0.65
N LEU A 52 -2.54 6.06 0.40
CA LEU A 52 -2.14 5.41 1.66
C LEU A 52 -3.32 4.71 2.35
N MET A 53 -4.49 5.36 2.37
CA MET A 53 -5.71 4.78 2.95
C MET A 53 -6.15 3.52 2.19
N VAL A 54 -6.14 3.55 0.86
CA VAL A 54 -6.47 2.40 0.02
C VAL A 54 -5.49 1.26 0.29
N ALA A 55 -4.18 1.54 0.35
CA ALA A 55 -3.16 0.54 0.67
C ALA A 55 -3.43 -0.12 2.04
N ALA A 56 -3.70 0.69 3.07
CA ALA A 56 -3.97 0.21 4.41
C ALA A 56 -5.23 -0.68 4.48
N PHE A 57 -6.34 -0.25 3.90
CA PHE A 57 -7.59 -1.01 3.95
C PHE A 57 -7.55 -2.27 3.08
N ALA A 58 -6.98 -2.20 1.88
CA ALA A 58 -6.81 -3.37 1.02
C ALA A 58 -5.92 -4.43 1.70
N ARG A 59 -4.79 -4.00 2.26
CA ARG A 59 -3.90 -4.90 3.01
C ARG A 59 -4.59 -5.48 4.24
N ALA A 60 -5.32 -4.66 5.00
CA ALA A 60 -6.07 -5.13 6.17
C ALA A 60 -7.13 -6.18 5.80
N ALA A 61 -7.87 -5.98 4.70
CA ALA A 61 -8.83 -6.97 4.22
C ALA A 61 -8.15 -8.31 3.87
N ARG A 62 -6.97 -8.26 3.24
CA ARG A 62 -6.20 -9.43 2.84
C ARG A 62 -5.54 -10.19 3.99
N VAL A 63 -4.96 -9.48 4.97
CA VAL A 63 -4.20 -10.11 6.06
C VAL A 63 -5.02 -10.38 7.33
N LEU A 64 -6.26 -9.85 7.40
CA LEU A 64 -7.22 -10.12 8.47
C LEU A 64 -8.52 -10.73 7.91
N PRO A 65 -8.48 -11.79 7.09
CA PRO A 65 -9.67 -12.29 6.39
C PRO A 65 -10.73 -12.86 7.35
N THR A 66 -10.35 -13.20 8.58
CA THR A 66 -11.28 -13.67 9.63
C THR A 66 -11.91 -12.54 10.46
N SER A 67 -11.53 -11.28 10.22
CA SER A 67 -12.13 -10.12 10.88
C SER A 67 -13.52 -9.85 10.32
N VAL A 68 -14.48 -9.52 11.20
CA VAL A 68 -15.82 -9.09 10.81
C VAL A 68 -15.80 -7.81 9.95
N ASP A 69 -14.76 -6.99 10.09
CA ASP A 69 -14.60 -5.75 9.34
C ASP A 69 -13.88 -5.93 7.99
N ALA A 70 -13.34 -7.11 7.67
CA ALA A 70 -12.59 -7.32 6.43
C ALA A 70 -13.37 -6.95 5.16
N PRO A 71 -14.68 -7.31 5.02
CA PRO A 71 -15.47 -6.87 3.87
C PRO A 71 -15.62 -5.34 3.80
N ARG A 72 -15.75 -4.67 4.95
CA ARG A 72 -15.87 -3.21 5.02
C ARG A 72 -14.57 -2.52 4.64
N TYR A 73 -13.41 -3.07 5.02
CA TYR A 73 -12.12 -2.54 4.60
C TYR A 73 -11.95 -2.67 3.09
N ARG A 74 -12.23 -3.84 2.52
CA ARG A 74 -12.21 -4.05 1.06
C ARG A 74 -13.09 -3.04 0.34
N GLN A 75 -14.35 -2.92 0.76
CA GLN A 75 -15.31 -1.99 0.15
C GLN A 75 -14.85 -0.53 0.23
N ALA A 76 -14.27 -0.10 1.36
CA ALA A 76 -13.74 1.25 1.52
C ALA A 76 -12.58 1.52 0.54
N ALA A 77 -11.67 0.56 0.36
CA ALA A 77 -10.56 0.67 -0.59
C ALA A 77 -11.05 0.72 -2.04
N GLU A 78 -11.96 -0.17 -2.45
CA GLU A 78 -12.56 -0.20 -3.80
C GLU A 78 -13.31 1.11 -4.10
N THR A 79 -14.09 1.61 -3.13
CA THR A 79 -14.86 2.86 -3.27
C THR A 79 -13.92 4.05 -3.47
N ALA A 80 -12.87 4.16 -2.65
CA ALA A 80 -11.92 5.27 -2.74
C ALA A 80 -11.09 5.21 -4.03
N ALA A 81 -10.63 4.03 -4.45
CA ALA A 81 -9.93 3.85 -5.71
C ALA A 81 -10.81 4.20 -6.92
N SER A 82 -12.07 3.75 -6.92
CA SER A 82 -13.05 4.07 -7.96
C SER A 82 -13.36 5.57 -8.03
N PHE A 83 -13.48 6.22 -6.88
CA PHE A 83 -13.65 7.67 -6.79
C PHE A 83 -12.44 8.40 -7.40
N MET A 84 -11.22 8.04 -7.01
CA MET A 84 -10.01 8.65 -7.56
C MET A 84 -9.90 8.44 -9.08
N ARG A 85 -10.31 7.26 -9.59
CA ARG A 85 -10.31 6.99 -11.03
C ARG A 85 -11.30 7.86 -11.80
N THR A 86 -12.47 8.13 -11.20
CA THR A 86 -13.54 8.89 -11.84
C THR A 86 -13.29 10.39 -11.76
N GLU A 87 -12.91 10.89 -10.59
CA GLU A 87 -12.88 12.33 -10.29
C GLU A 87 -11.49 12.96 -10.40
N LEU A 88 -10.43 12.16 -10.21
CA LEU A 88 -9.05 12.67 -10.12
C LEU A 88 -8.16 12.21 -11.28
N TRP A 89 -8.60 11.29 -12.14
CA TRP A 89 -7.85 10.83 -13.30
C TRP A 89 -8.46 11.34 -14.62
N GLN A 90 -7.68 12.15 -15.34
CA GLN A 90 -8.05 12.63 -16.67
C GLN A 90 -7.51 11.67 -17.73
N ALA A 91 -8.36 10.73 -18.19
CA ALA A 91 -7.95 9.72 -19.16
C ALA A 91 -7.47 10.29 -20.50
N SER A 92 -8.04 11.41 -20.96
CA SER A 92 -7.69 12.05 -22.24
C SER A 92 -6.26 12.60 -22.27
N SER A 93 -5.79 13.15 -21.16
CA SER A 93 -4.45 13.73 -21.00
C SER A 93 -3.48 12.80 -20.26
N ARG A 94 -3.97 11.66 -19.76
CA ARG A 94 -3.26 10.75 -18.84
C ARG A 94 -2.66 11.51 -17.65
N THR A 95 -3.46 12.38 -17.03
CA THR A 95 -3.03 13.23 -15.93
C THR A 95 -3.81 12.93 -14.66
N LEU A 96 -3.07 12.70 -13.57
CA LEU A 96 -3.63 12.56 -12.23
C LEU A 96 -3.67 13.95 -11.57
N LEU A 97 -4.77 14.23 -10.88
CA LEU A 97 -4.96 15.44 -10.11
C LEU A 97 -4.70 15.18 -8.63
N ARG A 98 -4.27 16.20 -7.90
CA ARG A 98 -3.88 16.12 -6.50
C ARG A 98 -5.05 16.24 -5.54
N ARG A 99 -5.99 17.16 -5.85
CA ARG A 99 -7.03 17.54 -4.89
C ARG A 99 -8.41 17.57 -5.52
N TYR A 100 -9.38 17.08 -4.75
CA TYR A 100 -10.80 17.23 -5.04
C TYR A 100 -11.48 17.94 -3.86
N ARG A 101 -12.34 18.92 -4.17
CA ARG A 101 -13.14 19.63 -3.17
C ARG A 101 -14.38 20.21 -3.83
N GLU A 102 -15.56 20.00 -3.26
CA GLU A 102 -16.82 20.62 -3.70
C GLU A 102 -17.14 20.46 -5.21
N GLY A 103 -16.84 19.30 -5.81
CA GLY A 103 -17.07 19.06 -7.24
C GLY A 103 -15.94 19.52 -8.17
N ASP A 104 -14.87 20.08 -7.61
CA ASP A 104 -13.74 20.61 -8.35
C ASP A 104 -12.47 19.80 -8.08
N ALA A 105 -11.97 19.18 -9.14
CA ALA A 105 -10.69 18.50 -9.17
C ALA A 105 -9.64 19.42 -9.80
N ALA A 106 -8.53 19.65 -9.10
CA ALA A 106 -7.50 20.58 -9.59
C ALA A 106 -6.10 20.19 -9.12
N ILE A 107 -5.12 20.93 -9.65
CA ILE A 107 -3.68 20.81 -9.37
C ILE A 107 -3.14 19.47 -9.90
N GLU A 108 -2.14 19.53 -10.77
CA GLU A 108 -1.47 18.30 -11.22
C GLU A 108 -0.82 17.59 -10.03
N ALA A 109 -0.95 16.26 -10.03
CA ALA A 109 -0.38 15.40 -9.01
C ALA A 109 1.15 15.50 -8.96
N TYR A 110 1.68 15.43 -7.75
CA TYR A 110 3.12 15.32 -7.49
C TYR A 110 3.55 13.85 -7.45
N ALA A 111 4.86 13.60 -7.34
CA ALA A 111 5.38 12.23 -7.36
C ALA A 111 4.80 11.35 -6.25
N GLU A 112 4.52 11.91 -5.07
CA GLU A 112 3.89 11.20 -3.92
C GLU A 112 2.45 10.76 -4.20
N ASP A 113 1.66 11.58 -4.92
CA ASP A 113 0.29 11.26 -5.28
C ASP A 113 0.26 10.00 -6.16
N TYR A 114 1.16 9.94 -7.15
CA TYR A 114 1.34 8.75 -7.96
C TYR A 114 1.86 7.58 -7.13
N ALA A 115 2.94 7.77 -6.36
CA ALA A 115 3.60 6.70 -5.61
C ALA A 115 2.61 5.99 -4.67
N TYR A 116 1.85 6.76 -3.90
CA TYR A 116 0.93 6.20 -2.90
C TYR A 116 -0.31 5.60 -3.54
N LEU A 117 -0.84 6.21 -4.61
CA LEU A 117 -1.98 5.63 -5.32
C LEU A 117 -1.60 4.31 -5.98
N ILE A 118 -0.45 4.23 -6.65
CA ILE A 118 0.06 2.99 -7.24
C ILE A 118 0.21 1.91 -6.15
N TRP A 119 0.79 2.25 -5.00
CA TRP A 119 0.92 1.30 -3.89
C TRP A 119 -0.45 0.80 -3.41
N GLY A 120 -1.43 1.71 -3.26
CA GLY A 120 -2.81 1.36 -2.91
C GLY A 120 -3.46 0.42 -3.93
N LEU A 121 -3.29 0.68 -5.22
CA LEU A 121 -3.84 -0.15 -6.29
C LEU A 121 -3.20 -1.54 -6.34
N LEU A 122 -1.89 -1.64 -6.07
CA LEU A 122 -1.20 -2.92 -5.99
C LEU A 122 -1.67 -3.74 -4.78
N GLU A 123 -1.90 -3.13 -3.62
CA GLU A 123 -2.50 -3.81 -2.46
C GLU A 123 -3.95 -4.20 -2.74
N LEU A 124 -4.71 -3.35 -3.43
CA LEU A 124 -6.10 -3.61 -3.81
C LEU A 124 -6.22 -4.78 -4.79
N PHE A 125 -5.32 -4.84 -5.78
CA PHE A 125 -5.20 -5.99 -6.68
C PHE A 125 -4.94 -7.27 -5.89
N GLN A 126 -3.96 -7.28 -4.98
CA GLN A 126 -3.64 -8.45 -4.16
C GLN A 126 -4.80 -8.89 -3.26
N ALA A 127 -5.67 -7.95 -2.85
CA ALA A 127 -6.82 -8.22 -1.99
C ALA A 127 -8.08 -8.69 -2.74
N THR A 128 -8.20 -8.38 -4.03
CA THR A 128 -9.46 -8.55 -4.79
C THR A 128 -9.32 -9.38 -6.06
N GLY A 129 -8.12 -9.46 -6.63
CA GLY A 129 -7.90 -10.01 -7.98
C GLY A 129 -8.47 -9.12 -9.10
N GLY A 130 -8.90 -7.88 -8.82
CA GLY A 130 -9.44 -6.95 -9.81
C GLY A 130 -8.36 -6.50 -10.79
N VAL A 131 -8.45 -6.98 -12.03
CA VAL A 131 -7.44 -6.76 -13.08
C VAL A 131 -7.30 -5.28 -13.42
N GLU A 132 -8.40 -4.55 -13.37
CA GLU A 132 -8.47 -3.12 -13.64
C GLU A 132 -7.60 -2.28 -12.67
N TRP A 133 -7.36 -2.79 -11.45
CA TRP A 133 -6.49 -2.13 -10.48
C TRP A 133 -5.02 -2.28 -10.85
N LEU A 134 -4.63 -3.48 -11.30
CA LEU A 134 -3.28 -3.74 -11.78
C LEU A 134 -2.98 -2.98 -13.08
N GLU A 135 -3.91 -2.99 -14.04
CA GLU A 135 -3.78 -2.22 -15.29
C GLU A 135 -3.55 -0.74 -15.00
N TRP A 136 -4.35 -0.18 -14.09
CA TRP A 136 -4.25 1.24 -13.76
C TRP A 136 -2.98 1.55 -12.97
N ALA A 137 -2.53 0.65 -12.07
CA ALA A 137 -1.24 0.79 -11.39
C ALA A 137 -0.07 0.82 -12.38
N ILE A 138 -0.08 -0.04 -13.41
CA ILE A 138 0.94 -0.06 -14.47
C ILE A 138 0.91 1.24 -15.28
N ASP A 139 -0.27 1.72 -15.68
CA ASP A 139 -0.42 2.98 -16.43
C ASP A 139 0.08 4.18 -15.62
N LEU A 140 -0.29 4.25 -14.34
CA LEU A 140 0.17 5.29 -13.42
C LEU A 140 1.67 5.21 -13.16
N GLN A 141 2.26 4.01 -13.02
CA GLN A 141 3.72 3.86 -12.87
C GLN A 141 4.46 4.34 -14.11
N SER A 142 3.99 3.96 -15.30
CA SER A 142 4.52 4.45 -16.57
C SER A 142 4.48 5.99 -16.65
N ARG A 143 3.35 6.58 -16.22
CA ARG A 143 3.19 8.03 -16.19
C ARG A 143 4.09 8.69 -15.14
N GLN A 144 4.20 8.12 -13.94
CA GLN A 144 5.09 8.60 -12.88
C GLN A 144 6.54 8.62 -13.36
N ASP A 145 6.97 7.55 -14.01
CA ASP A 145 8.31 7.45 -14.57
C ASP A 145 8.55 8.54 -15.62
N GLY A 146 7.63 8.71 -16.56
CA GLY A 146 7.75 9.74 -17.61
C GLY A 146 7.76 11.19 -17.08
N LEU A 147 7.14 11.45 -15.93
CA LEU A 147 7.06 12.79 -15.34
C LEU A 147 8.21 13.10 -14.38
N PHE A 148 8.65 12.10 -13.60
CA PHE A 148 9.45 12.34 -12.40
C PHE A 148 10.78 11.59 -12.37
N TRP A 149 10.96 10.53 -13.17
CA TRP A 149 12.20 9.76 -13.16
C TRP A 149 13.41 10.59 -13.58
N ASP A 150 14.55 10.41 -12.91
CA ASP A 150 15.83 10.99 -13.30
C ASP A 150 16.74 9.95 -13.95
N ASP A 151 16.84 9.99 -15.27
CA ASP A 151 17.73 9.10 -16.03
C ASP A 151 19.22 9.26 -15.70
N LYS A 152 19.65 10.35 -15.05
CA LYS A 152 21.05 10.54 -14.65
C LYS A 152 21.26 10.12 -13.20
N GLY A 153 20.46 10.66 -12.29
CA GLY A 153 20.63 10.48 -10.85
C GLY A 153 19.90 9.29 -10.23
N GLY A 154 19.03 8.62 -10.99
CA GLY A 154 18.08 7.64 -10.46
C GLY A 154 17.04 8.27 -9.52
N ALA A 155 16.05 7.48 -9.15
CA ALA A 155 14.91 7.88 -8.32
C ALA A 155 14.02 8.97 -8.96
N TRP A 156 12.96 9.38 -8.25
CA TRP A 156 11.95 10.30 -8.77
C TRP A 156 12.06 11.68 -8.12
N PHE A 157 11.99 12.74 -8.93
CA PHE A 157 11.82 14.12 -8.46
C PHE A 157 10.42 14.33 -7.89
N SER A 158 10.27 15.22 -6.91
CA SER A 158 8.96 15.53 -6.31
C SER A 158 7.98 16.21 -7.28
N THR A 159 8.51 17.00 -8.23
CA THR A 159 7.71 17.76 -9.20
C THR A 159 8.17 17.51 -10.65
N THR A 160 7.30 17.84 -11.62
CA THR A 160 7.55 17.66 -13.06
C THR A 160 8.65 18.57 -13.61
N GLY A 161 8.97 19.66 -12.89
CA GLY A 161 9.90 20.69 -13.33
C GLY A 161 9.30 21.70 -14.32
N GLN A 162 8.00 21.62 -14.60
CA GLN A 162 7.32 22.58 -15.48
C GLN A 162 6.80 23.81 -14.73
N ASP A 163 6.68 23.74 -13.40
CA ASP A 163 6.26 24.86 -12.58
C ASP A 163 7.42 25.86 -12.41
N PRO A 164 7.33 27.08 -12.99
CA PRO A 164 8.40 28.07 -12.93
C PRO A 164 8.59 28.65 -11.51
N THR A 165 7.64 28.43 -10.60
CA THR A 165 7.75 28.85 -9.20
C THR A 165 8.60 27.89 -8.36
N VAL A 166 8.84 26.67 -8.86
CA VAL A 166 9.68 25.67 -8.19
C VAL A 166 11.14 25.84 -8.64
N LEU A 167 11.92 26.54 -7.82
CA LEU A 167 13.33 26.85 -8.12
C LEU A 167 14.23 25.63 -8.19
N LEU A 168 13.93 24.59 -7.41
CA LEU A 168 14.74 23.38 -7.32
C LEU A 168 13.84 22.15 -7.24
N ARG A 169 14.09 21.18 -8.12
CA ARG A 169 13.48 19.86 -8.04
C ARG A 169 14.26 19.00 -7.07
N LEU A 170 13.60 18.54 -6.03
CA LEU A 170 14.21 17.68 -5.02
C LEU A 170 13.80 16.24 -5.26
N LYS A 171 14.66 15.33 -4.83
CA LYS A 171 14.27 13.94 -4.54
C LYS A 171 14.28 13.82 -3.03
N GLU A 172 13.13 13.57 -2.44
CA GLU A 172 13.05 13.45 -0.99
C GLU A 172 13.91 12.29 -0.51
N ASP A 173 14.76 12.57 0.49
CA ASP A 173 15.73 11.64 1.06
C ASP A 173 15.51 11.41 2.56
N TYR A 174 14.27 11.64 2.98
CA TYR A 174 13.80 11.58 4.35
C TYR A 174 12.34 11.12 4.38
N ASP A 175 12.07 10.03 5.09
CA ASP A 175 10.70 9.63 5.40
C ASP A 175 10.29 10.38 6.69
N GLY A 176 9.36 11.32 6.55
CA GLY A 176 8.87 12.17 7.64
C GLY A 176 7.62 11.59 8.29
N ALA A 177 6.59 12.43 8.43
CA ALA A 177 5.25 11.95 8.79
C ALA A 177 4.67 11.03 7.69
N GLU A 178 5.10 11.25 6.46
CA GLU A 178 4.76 10.49 5.26
C GLU A 178 6.05 9.97 4.62
N PRO A 179 6.02 8.82 3.94
CA PRO A 179 7.22 8.22 3.36
C PRO A 179 7.64 8.92 2.07
N ALA A 180 8.94 9.10 1.81
CA ALA A 180 9.39 9.76 0.60
C ALA A 180 8.85 9.04 -0.65
N ALA A 181 8.43 9.81 -1.67
CA ALA A 181 7.85 9.26 -2.90
C ALA A 181 8.76 8.19 -3.55
N SER A 182 10.09 8.42 -3.53
CA SER A 182 11.07 7.47 -4.06
C SER A 182 11.15 6.16 -3.27
N SER A 183 10.93 6.19 -1.95
CA SER A 183 10.87 4.99 -1.11
C SER A 183 9.70 4.10 -1.49
N VAL A 184 8.52 4.70 -1.68
CA VAL A 184 7.31 3.96 -2.07
C VAL A 184 7.40 3.50 -3.53
N SER A 185 7.86 4.36 -4.44
CA SER A 185 8.06 3.98 -5.85
C SER A 185 9.05 2.83 -6.01
N ALA A 186 10.12 2.76 -5.22
CA ALA A 186 11.04 1.61 -5.23
C ALA A 186 10.32 0.29 -4.90
N LEU A 187 9.43 0.29 -3.90
CA LEU A 187 8.59 -0.87 -3.58
C LEU A 187 7.58 -1.20 -4.68
N ASN A 188 6.97 -0.18 -5.28
CA ASN A 188 6.03 -0.36 -6.39
C ASN A 188 6.70 -1.03 -7.59
N VAL A 189 7.84 -0.52 -8.04
CA VAL A 189 8.56 -1.12 -9.16
C VAL A 189 9.11 -2.50 -8.81
N LEU A 190 9.49 -2.78 -7.57
CA LEU A 190 9.85 -4.15 -7.17
C LEU A 190 8.66 -5.11 -7.28
N THR A 191 7.49 -4.68 -6.80
CA THR A 191 6.25 -5.46 -6.89
C THR A 191 5.84 -5.69 -8.34
N LEU A 192 5.88 -4.64 -9.16
CA LEU A 192 5.61 -4.73 -10.60
C LEU A 192 6.62 -5.61 -11.32
N ALA A 193 7.92 -5.52 -11.00
CA ALA A 193 8.93 -6.39 -11.58
C ALA A 193 8.65 -7.87 -11.26
N HIS A 194 8.21 -8.18 -10.04
CA HIS A 194 7.81 -9.54 -9.68
C HIS A 194 6.59 -10.00 -10.47
N LEU A 195 5.57 -9.14 -10.61
CA LEU A 195 4.35 -9.45 -11.34
C LEU A 195 4.59 -9.58 -12.85
N THR A 196 5.17 -8.59 -13.51
CA THR A 196 5.20 -8.50 -14.98
C THR A 196 6.46 -9.11 -15.59
N GLY A 197 7.52 -9.32 -14.80
CA GLY A 197 8.83 -9.76 -15.30
C GLY A 197 9.59 -8.67 -16.09
N ASP A 198 9.12 -7.41 -16.08
CA ASP A 198 9.78 -6.31 -16.78
C ASP A 198 11.10 -5.92 -16.10
N ALA A 199 12.20 -6.13 -16.81
CA ALA A 199 13.55 -5.79 -16.35
C ALA A 199 13.74 -4.29 -16.10
N GLY A 200 12.98 -3.42 -16.77
CA GLY A 200 13.04 -1.97 -16.59
C GLY A 200 12.58 -1.53 -15.19
N HIS A 201 11.61 -2.23 -14.60
CA HIS A 201 11.21 -1.98 -13.21
C HIS A 201 12.32 -2.36 -12.22
N ARG A 202 12.99 -3.50 -12.47
CA ARG A 202 14.12 -3.96 -11.64
C ARG A 202 15.32 -3.02 -11.72
N ASP A 203 15.66 -2.52 -12.91
CA ASP A 203 16.73 -1.51 -13.11
C ASP A 203 16.44 -0.23 -12.30
N LYS A 204 15.21 0.30 -12.38
CA LYS A 204 14.83 1.49 -11.61
C LYS A 204 14.93 1.27 -10.10
N ALA A 205 14.55 0.09 -9.61
CA ALA A 205 14.71 -0.27 -8.20
C ALA A 205 16.18 -0.26 -7.79
N GLU A 206 17.05 -0.93 -8.55
CA GLU A 206 18.49 -1.03 -8.29
C GLU A 206 19.14 0.36 -8.26
N ARG A 207 18.87 1.19 -9.27
CA ARG A 207 19.41 2.54 -9.38
C ARG A 207 18.93 3.45 -8.24
N THR A 208 17.69 3.28 -7.81
CA THR A 208 17.15 4.00 -6.65
C THR A 208 17.86 3.57 -5.36
N LEU A 209 17.98 2.26 -5.11
CA LEU A 209 18.68 1.74 -3.94
C LEU A 209 20.15 2.18 -3.90
N ALA A 210 20.85 2.15 -5.04
CA ALA A 210 22.22 2.64 -5.16
C ALA A 210 22.32 4.14 -4.83
N ARG A 211 21.38 4.96 -5.33
CA ARG A 211 21.33 6.41 -5.07
C ARG A 211 21.17 6.74 -3.59
N PHE A 212 20.40 5.95 -2.84
CA PHE A 212 20.16 6.14 -1.41
C PHE A 212 21.11 5.33 -0.52
N GLY A 213 22.00 4.50 -1.08
CA GLY A 213 22.90 3.62 -0.34
C GLY A 213 23.74 4.31 0.73
N ALA A 214 24.37 5.45 0.39
CA ALA A 214 25.14 6.24 1.34
C ALA A 214 24.28 6.78 2.50
N ARG A 215 23.04 7.20 2.21
CA ARG A 215 22.09 7.72 3.20
C ARG A 215 21.60 6.61 4.13
N MET A 216 21.26 5.45 3.58
CA MET A 216 20.87 4.27 4.35
C MET A 216 22.00 3.82 5.29
N GLY A 217 23.24 3.74 4.79
CA GLY A 217 24.41 3.37 5.59
C GLY A 217 24.71 4.35 6.72
N ALA A 218 24.51 5.65 6.50
CA ALA A 218 24.76 6.68 7.51
C ALA A 218 23.61 6.88 8.50
N ALA A 219 22.35 6.71 8.07
CA ALA A 219 21.18 7.14 8.82
C ALA A 219 19.88 6.36 8.51
N ALA A 220 19.91 5.02 8.45
CA ALA A 220 18.74 4.18 8.16
C ALA A 220 17.43 4.58 8.89
N ARG A 221 17.52 5.07 10.14
CA ARG A 221 16.35 5.52 10.94
C ARG A 221 15.53 6.65 10.31
N VAL A 222 16.09 7.37 9.34
CA VAL A 222 15.45 8.52 8.69
C VAL A 222 14.88 8.16 7.31
N VAL A 223 15.07 6.92 6.86
CA VAL A 223 14.55 6.36 5.60
C VAL A 223 13.97 4.95 5.77
N PRO A 224 13.14 4.68 6.80
CA PRO A 224 12.59 3.34 7.07
C PRO A 224 11.87 2.68 5.88
N MET A 225 11.15 3.42 5.04
CA MET A 225 10.46 2.82 3.88
C MET A 225 11.44 2.44 2.77
N MET A 226 12.52 3.20 2.58
CA MET A 226 13.60 2.76 1.69
C MET A 226 14.31 1.52 2.24
N MET A 227 14.44 1.40 3.57
CA MET A 227 14.96 0.18 4.19
C MET A 227 14.04 -1.03 3.97
N CYS A 228 12.72 -0.83 3.94
CA CYS A 228 11.77 -1.86 3.50
C CYS A 228 12.02 -2.26 2.04
N ALA A 229 12.22 -1.29 1.13
CA ALA A 229 12.57 -1.57 -0.27
C ALA A 229 13.87 -2.38 -0.40
N LEU A 230 14.90 -2.01 0.36
CA LEU A 230 16.17 -2.74 0.41
C LEU A 230 15.99 -4.17 0.94
N SER A 231 15.14 -4.34 1.96
CA SER A 231 14.84 -5.65 2.52
C SER A 231 14.11 -6.53 1.50
N THR A 232 13.14 -5.97 0.79
CA THR A 232 12.44 -6.63 -0.32
C THR A 232 13.39 -7.01 -1.46
N TRP A 233 14.36 -6.15 -1.81
CA TRP A 233 15.35 -6.41 -2.85
C TRP A 233 16.22 -7.65 -2.56
N HIS A 234 16.56 -7.86 -1.29
CA HIS A 234 17.36 -9.01 -0.85
C HIS A 234 16.53 -10.22 -0.45
N ALA A 235 15.21 -10.07 -0.30
CA ALA A 235 14.33 -11.18 -0.01
C ALA A 235 14.17 -12.08 -1.25
N PRO A 236 14.04 -13.41 -1.07
CA PRO A 236 13.69 -14.28 -2.18
C PRO A 236 12.31 -13.90 -2.72
N VAL A 237 12.17 -13.86 -4.04
CA VAL A 237 10.90 -13.48 -4.67
C VAL A 237 9.89 -14.58 -4.36
N MET A 238 8.78 -14.23 -3.72
CA MET A 238 7.68 -15.16 -3.44
C MET A 238 6.39 -14.64 -4.05
N GLN A 239 5.84 -15.41 -4.99
CA GLN A 239 4.51 -15.17 -5.55
C GLN A 239 3.57 -16.28 -5.09
N ILE A 240 2.40 -15.89 -4.60
CA ILE A 240 1.39 -16.82 -4.10
C ILE A 240 0.15 -16.65 -4.97
N VAL A 241 -0.04 -17.56 -5.92
CA VAL A 241 -1.20 -17.51 -6.81
C VAL A 241 -2.31 -18.35 -6.23
N VAL A 242 -3.46 -17.73 -6.01
CA VAL A 242 -4.61 -18.35 -5.36
C VAL A 242 -5.71 -18.52 -6.41
N VAL A 243 -6.00 -19.76 -6.81
CA VAL A 243 -6.93 -20.06 -7.90
C VAL A 243 -8.16 -20.79 -7.36
N GLY A 244 -9.36 -20.41 -7.81
CA GLY A 244 -10.60 -21.16 -7.55
C GLY A 244 -11.66 -20.38 -6.78
N SER A 245 -12.85 -20.97 -6.68
CA SER A 245 -14.07 -20.32 -6.19
C SER A 245 -14.28 -20.39 -4.67
N ARG A 246 -13.54 -21.25 -3.96
CA ARG A 246 -13.64 -21.41 -2.49
C ARG A 246 -12.27 -21.46 -1.82
N ALA A 247 -11.45 -20.46 -2.14
CA ALA A 247 -10.08 -20.36 -1.63
C ALA A 247 -9.98 -19.69 -0.25
N GLU A 248 -11.09 -19.30 0.39
CA GLU A 248 -11.08 -18.49 1.62
C GLU A 248 -10.33 -19.20 2.77
N ALA A 249 -10.44 -20.52 2.84
CA ALA A 249 -9.72 -21.32 3.83
C ALA A 249 -8.20 -21.34 3.59
N LEU A 250 -7.77 -21.26 2.32
CA LEU A 250 -6.36 -21.18 1.93
C LEU A 250 -5.83 -19.75 2.10
N GLU A 251 -6.62 -18.74 1.75
CA GLU A 251 -6.32 -17.32 2.00
C GLU A 251 -6.15 -17.03 3.50
N ALA A 252 -7.00 -17.60 4.35
CA ALA A 252 -6.86 -17.51 5.80
C ALA A 252 -5.58 -18.17 6.32
N GLU A 253 -5.11 -19.25 5.67
CA GLU A 253 -3.83 -19.88 6.01
C GLU A 253 -2.64 -19.06 5.51
N ILE A 254 -2.73 -18.41 4.34
CA ILE A 254 -1.70 -17.44 3.90
C ILE A 254 -1.60 -16.29 4.91
N ALA A 255 -2.74 -15.74 5.31
CA ALA A 255 -2.83 -14.61 6.23
C ALA A 255 -2.36 -14.93 7.66
N SER A 256 -2.31 -16.21 8.06
CA SER A 256 -1.77 -16.62 9.37
C SER A 256 -0.24 -16.58 9.42
N HIS A 257 0.43 -16.44 8.28
CA HIS A 257 1.89 -16.35 8.18
C HIS A 257 2.34 -14.90 7.97
N TYR A 258 3.43 -14.51 8.65
CA TYR A 258 4.04 -13.21 8.41
C TYR A 258 4.90 -13.26 7.14
N LEU A 259 4.29 -12.86 6.01
CA LEU A 259 4.90 -12.90 4.68
C LEU A 259 5.06 -11.48 4.11
N PRO A 260 5.98 -10.65 4.66
CA PRO A 260 6.07 -9.22 4.32
C PRO A 260 6.54 -8.94 2.88
N PHE A 261 7.14 -9.91 2.21
CA PHE A 261 7.70 -9.78 0.85
C PHE A 261 6.92 -10.57 -0.21
N ALA A 262 5.91 -11.34 0.18
CA ALA A 262 5.14 -12.14 -0.74
C ALA A 262 4.13 -11.27 -1.50
N VAL A 263 4.00 -11.53 -2.80
CA VAL A 263 2.98 -10.92 -3.66
C VAL A 263 1.89 -11.95 -3.93
N GLN A 264 0.67 -11.64 -3.52
CA GLN A 264 -0.48 -12.53 -3.73
C GLN A 264 -1.18 -12.21 -5.06
N VAL A 265 -1.53 -13.24 -5.83
CA VAL A 265 -2.23 -13.09 -7.11
C VAL A 265 -3.54 -13.88 -7.03
N PRO A 266 -4.66 -13.25 -6.62
CA PRO A 266 -5.95 -13.90 -6.62
C PRO A 266 -6.46 -14.09 -8.06
N VAL A 267 -6.85 -15.31 -8.40
CA VAL A 267 -7.45 -15.72 -9.66
C VAL A 267 -8.78 -16.42 -9.34
N GLY A 268 -9.74 -15.61 -8.93
CA GLY A 268 -11.07 -16.06 -8.53
C GLY A 268 -12.06 -16.12 -9.71
N PRO A 269 -13.32 -16.52 -9.45
CA PRO A 269 -14.39 -16.52 -10.45
C PRO A 269 -14.67 -15.14 -11.03
N ASP A 270 -14.54 -14.10 -10.21
CA ASP A 270 -14.78 -12.70 -10.59
C ASP A 270 -13.56 -12.05 -11.28
N THR A 271 -12.43 -12.75 -11.33
CA THR A 271 -11.23 -12.28 -12.03
C THR A 271 -11.40 -12.46 -13.54
N ASN A 272 -11.24 -11.37 -14.31
CA ASN A 272 -11.12 -11.47 -15.75
C ASN A 272 -9.79 -12.12 -16.14
N GLN A 273 -9.76 -13.46 -16.17
CA GLN A 273 -8.55 -14.22 -16.40
C GLN A 273 -7.90 -13.94 -17.75
N GLU A 274 -8.69 -13.61 -18.79
CA GLU A 274 -8.17 -13.30 -20.11
C GLU A 274 -7.33 -12.01 -20.08
N SER A 275 -7.89 -10.92 -19.54
CA SER A 275 -7.15 -9.68 -19.32
C SER A 275 -5.95 -9.89 -18.41
N LEU A 276 -6.09 -10.69 -17.35
CA LEU A 276 -4.99 -10.97 -16.44
C LEU A 276 -3.84 -11.72 -17.12
N ARG A 277 -4.12 -12.68 -18.00
CA ARG A 277 -3.10 -13.42 -18.77
C ARG A 277 -2.29 -12.52 -19.69
N HIS A 278 -2.89 -11.44 -20.21
CA HIS A 278 -2.15 -10.45 -20.99
C HIS A 278 -1.14 -9.66 -20.16
N LEU A 279 -1.46 -9.37 -18.90
CA LEU A 279 -0.57 -8.65 -17.98
C LEU A 279 0.45 -9.58 -17.30
N LEU A 280 0.00 -10.79 -16.95
CA LEU A 280 0.73 -11.79 -16.17
C LEU A 280 0.71 -13.15 -16.89
N PRO A 281 1.49 -13.35 -17.97
CA PRO A 281 1.41 -14.57 -18.78
C PRO A 281 1.62 -15.88 -18.00
N PHE A 282 2.34 -15.84 -16.87
CA PHE A 282 2.59 -17.02 -16.04
C PHE A 282 1.33 -17.62 -15.40
N VAL A 283 0.22 -16.87 -15.33
CA VAL A 283 -1.06 -17.38 -14.77
C VAL A 283 -1.80 -18.31 -15.73
N ASP A 284 -1.41 -18.36 -17.01
CA ASP A 284 -2.11 -19.11 -18.07
C ASP A 284 -2.24 -20.61 -17.76
N GLY A 285 -1.18 -21.19 -17.16
CA GLY A 285 -1.11 -22.61 -16.78
C GLY A 285 -1.58 -22.93 -15.36
N MET A 286 -2.13 -21.95 -14.62
CA MET A 286 -2.50 -22.13 -13.21
C MET A 286 -3.97 -22.47 -13.07
N THR A 287 -4.25 -23.75 -12.84
CA THR A 287 -5.62 -24.28 -12.73
C THR A 287 -5.96 -24.65 -11.28
N ALA A 288 -7.23 -24.48 -10.90
CA ALA A 288 -7.73 -25.01 -9.63
C ALA A 288 -7.82 -26.54 -9.67
N TYR A 289 -7.55 -27.19 -8.53
CA TYR A 289 -7.80 -28.62 -8.32
C TYR A 289 -9.03 -28.74 -7.42
N GLY A 290 -10.19 -29.08 -7.99
CA GLY A 290 -11.46 -29.03 -7.26
C GLY A 290 -11.89 -27.59 -6.98
N ASP A 291 -12.16 -27.28 -5.71
CA ASP A 291 -12.74 -26.00 -5.27
C ASP A 291 -11.71 -24.86 -5.13
N GLY A 292 -10.41 -25.17 -5.07
CA GLY A 292 -9.33 -24.18 -5.00
C GLY A 292 -7.93 -24.77 -4.87
N ALA A 293 -6.92 -24.02 -5.31
CA ALA A 293 -5.51 -24.39 -5.21
C ALA A 293 -4.62 -23.16 -5.05
N VAL A 294 -3.49 -23.33 -4.35
CA VAL A 294 -2.45 -22.30 -4.20
C VAL A 294 -1.16 -22.76 -4.86
N TYR A 295 -0.58 -21.90 -5.69
CA TYR A 295 0.76 -22.08 -6.25
C TYR A 295 1.71 -21.16 -5.50
N VAL A 296 2.72 -21.74 -4.86
CA VAL A 296 3.82 -20.98 -4.25
C VAL A 296 5.00 -21.00 -5.21
N CYS A 297 5.30 -19.85 -5.79
CA CYS A 297 6.39 -19.66 -6.73
C CYS A 297 7.53 -18.91 -6.05
N ARG A 298 8.74 -19.44 -6.17
CA ARG A 298 9.97 -18.84 -5.66
C ARG A 298 10.92 -18.62 -6.83
N ASP A 299 11.43 -17.40 -6.97
CA ASP A 299 12.35 -17.03 -8.05
C ASP A 299 11.84 -17.48 -9.44
N PHE A 300 10.57 -17.16 -9.74
CA PHE A 300 9.87 -17.52 -10.99
C PHE A 300 9.70 -19.03 -11.25
N THR A 301 9.97 -19.88 -10.26
CA THR A 301 9.73 -21.33 -10.32
C THR A 301 8.61 -21.71 -9.36
N CYS A 302 7.52 -22.27 -9.87
CA CYS A 302 6.39 -22.72 -9.07
C CYS A 302 6.57 -24.18 -8.63
N ARG A 303 6.23 -24.47 -7.37
CA ARG A 303 6.07 -25.85 -6.90
C ARG A 303 4.71 -26.42 -7.31
N GLN A 304 4.51 -27.70 -7.01
CA GLN A 304 3.21 -28.33 -7.19
C GLN A 304 2.13 -27.59 -6.38
N PRO A 305 0.93 -27.38 -6.95
CA PRO A 305 -0.15 -26.68 -6.30
C PRO A 305 -0.65 -27.42 -5.07
N VAL A 306 -0.98 -26.66 -4.02
CA VAL A 306 -1.53 -27.18 -2.76
C VAL A 306 -3.01 -26.85 -2.65
N GLY A 307 -3.83 -27.87 -2.40
CA GLY A 307 -5.29 -27.74 -2.25
C GLY A 307 -5.79 -27.81 -0.80
N THR A 308 -4.91 -28.04 0.17
CA THR A 308 -5.29 -28.19 1.59
C THR A 308 -4.50 -27.25 2.48
N ARG A 309 -5.11 -26.81 3.59
CA ARG A 309 -4.47 -25.93 4.57
C ARG A 309 -3.21 -26.54 5.19
N GLU A 310 -3.24 -27.84 5.46
CA GLU A 310 -2.10 -28.55 6.06
C GLU A 310 -0.90 -28.57 5.11
N ALA A 311 -1.11 -28.88 3.83
CA ALA A 311 -0.06 -28.86 2.82
C ALA A 311 0.48 -27.43 2.59
N LEU A 312 -0.42 -26.43 2.57
CA LEU A 312 -0.03 -25.04 2.42
C LEU A 312 0.81 -24.54 3.61
N ARG A 313 0.46 -24.90 4.84
CA ARG A 313 1.27 -24.58 6.03
C ARG A 313 2.68 -25.15 5.93
N GLN A 314 2.83 -26.38 5.46
CA GLN A 314 4.14 -27.01 5.27
C GLN A 314 4.97 -26.31 4.18
N GLU A 315 4.32 -25.80 3.14
CA GLU A 315 4.98 -25.09 2.04
C GLU A 315 5.40 -23.65 2.41
N LEU A 316 4.67 -23.00 3.32
CA LEU A 316 4.94 -21.65 3.81
C LEU A 316 5.87 -21.57 5.04
N ALA A 317 6.13 -22.70 5.71
CA ALA A 317 7.06 -22.82 6.83
C ALA A 317 8.54 -22.66 6.40
#